data_AF-A0A2G2G958-F1
#
_entry.id   AF-A0A2G2G958-F1
#
_cell.length_a   1.000
_cell.length_b   1.000
_cell.length_c   1.000
_cell.angle_alpha   90.00
_cell.angle_beta   90.00
_cell.angle_gamma   90.00
#
_symmetry.space_group_name_H-M   'P 1'
#
loop_
_entity.id
_entity.type
_entity.pdbx_description
1 polymer ?
#
loop_
_entity_poly.entity_id
_entity_poly.type
_entity_poly.pdbx_seq_one_letter_code
_entity_poly.pdbx_strand_id
1 'polypeptide(L)'
;MFKKRNTFIVNIIILFVACSTADALSLLRVTCDDSSQGAEIYINGVHKGECPRDIGLKAGGIKFRAVLKVDADHERVFEKNIHLYDRSPERVEVQLSSSKLTAKAKKAKASESLAKAKAGDIKEMKNISKYYKEGMGVTQSSKKAEFWSNKAIESIAQNKRKKEEKIAKEVLMKAEAGGILAMDKISKLYLVGTGIRQDVSASQKWKDKASSARALEKHRAEVKTATEILISAQAGDISSMKKIASFYQSGTGVEQSGAKSQEWYTKAEAATHKEDEKIKKEEKRKELSELSFFGQTKALTKEIQGSNDSPSPFIMTVAITPYIAVAISDTVQAPFVTTQKMKLKDELNTRASRFINPDSMITKAYNKKLGIQNIQNQKLVSAR
;
A
#
# COMPACT_ATOMS: atom_id res chain seq x y z
N MET A 1 52.79 -70.85 -113.16
CA MET A 1 53.81 -71.77 -112.62
C MET A 1 53.55 -71.96 -111.13
N PHE A 2 53.26 -73.21 -110.70
CA PHE A 2 53.45 -73.81 -109.36
C PHE A 2 52.87 -73.09 -108.11
N LYS A 3 52.17 -73.71 -107.14
CA LYS A 3 51.91 -75.12 -106.81
C LYS A 3 50.81 -75.18 -105.73
N LYS A 4 49.95 -76.20 -105.83
CA LYS A 4 48.98 -76.69 -104.82
C LYS A 4 49.63 -77.00 -103.46
N ARG A 5 48.87 -76.79 -102.37
CA ARG A 5 48.53 -77.76 -101.28
C ARG A 5 47.59 -77.05 -100.28
N ASN A 6 46.29 -77.36 -100.23
CA ASN A 6 45.67 -78.45 -99.47
C ASN A 6 46.29 -78.64 -98.07
N THR A 7 45.61 -78.19 -97.00
CA THR A 7 44.87 -79.05 -96.06
C THR A 7 44.46 -78.28 -94.77
N PHE A 8 43.31 -78.70 -94.23
CA PHE A 8 42.85 -78.62 -92.84
C PHE A 8 42.18 -77.33 -92.34
N ILE A 9 40.84 -77.38 -92.43
CA ILE A 9 39.88 -76.58 -91.66
C ILE A 9 40.00 -76.99 -90.19
N VAL A 10 40.30 -76.04 -89.30
CA VAL A 10 40.07 -76.16 -87.86
C VAL A 10 39.24 -74.94 -87.45
N ASN A 11 37.93 -75.14 -87.31
CA ASN A 11 37.02 -74.17 -86.71
C ASN A 11 37.26 -74.14 -85.19
N ILE A 12 38.08 -73.22 -84.72
CA ILE A 12 38.17 -72.88 -83.30
C ILE A 12 37.10 -71.81 -83.04
N ILE A 13 35.96 -72.24 -82.50
CA ILE A 13 34.95 -71.36 -81.90
C ILE A 13 35.54 -70.87 -80.57
N ILE A 14 36.15 -69.68 -80.59
CA ILE A 14 36.57 -68.97 -79.37
C ILE A 14 35.31 -68.38 -78.75
N LEU A 15 34.75 -69.07 -77.76
CA LEU A 15 33.78 -68.51 -76.83
C LEU A 15 34.49 -67.42 -76.02
N PHE A 16 34.30 -66.16 -76.43
CA PHE A 16 34.61 -65.01 -75.58
C PHE A 16 33.66 -65.05 -74.38
N VAL A 17 34.07 -65.71 -73.31
CA VAL A 17 33.51 -65.52 -71.97
C VAL A 17 33.87 -64.10 -71.56
N ALA A 18 33.00 -63.16 -71.89
CA ALA A 18 32.95 -61.88 -71.20
C ALA A 18 32.66 -62.19 -69.73
N CYS A 19 33.71 -62.34 -68.94
CA CYS A 19 33.62 -62.34 -67.49
C CYS A 19 33.22 -60.91 -67.12
N SER A 20 31.92 -60.62 -67.18
CA SER A 20 31.36 -59.42 -66.58
C SER A 20 31.72 -59.51 -65.11
N THR A 21 32.62 -58.64 -64.66
CA THR A 21 32.72 -58.27 -63.25
C THR A 21 31.42 -57.55 -62.92
N ALA A 22 30.33 -58.30 -62.80
CA ALA A 22 29.10 -57.82 -62.22
C ALA A 22 29.47 -57.56 -60.76
N ASP A 23 29.62 -56.28 -60.41
CA ASP A 23 29.77 -55.84 -59.03
C ASP A 23 28.71 -56.58 -58.20
N ALA A 24 29.15 -57.48 -57.33
CA ALA A 24 28.24 -58.26 -56.51
C ALA A 24 27.50 -57.31 -55.57
N LEU A 25 26.17 -57.24 -55.70
CA LEU A 25 25.33 -56.40 -54.85
C LEU A 25 24.97 -57.18 -53.59
N SER A 26 25.15 -56.54 -52.43
CA SER A 26 24.59 -56.97 -51.15
C SER A 26 23.11 -56.60 -51.08
N LEU A 27 22.30 -57.48 -50.48
CA LEU A 27 20.86 -57.27 -50.35
C LEU A 27 20.51 -56.71 -48.97
N LEU A 28 19.94 -55.51 -48.90
CA LEU A 28 19.38 -54.96 -47.68
C LEU A 28 17.87 -55.22 -47.64
N ARG A 29 17.41 -56.05 -46.72
CA ARG A 29 15.99 -56.34 -46.50
C ARG A 29 15.44 -55.45 -45.40
N VAL A 30 14.55 -54.53 -45.76
CA VAL A 30 13.93 -53.58 -44.83
C VAL A 30 12.52 -54.05 -44.50
N THR A 31 12.26 -54.34 -43.23
CA THR A 31 10.95 -54.74 -42.71
C THR A 31 10.37 -53.64 -41.81
N CYS A 32 9.05 -53.49 -41.85
CA CYS A 32 8.32 -52.51 -41.03
C CYS A 32 7.14 -53.17 -40.33
N ASP A 33 6.84 -52.72 -39.11
CA ASP A 33 5.58 -52.97 -38.42
C ASP A 33 4.47 -52.05 -38.97
N ASP A 34 3.22 -52.26 -38.56
CA ASP A 34 2.06 -51.46 -39.00
C ASP A 34 2.26 -49.96 -38.73
N SER A 35 3.00 -49.60 -37.68
CA SER A 35 3.25 -48.21 -37.31
C SER A 35 4.33 -47.51 -38.15
N SER A 36 5.05 -48.27 -38.99
CA SER A 36 6.15 -47.81 -39.83
C SER A 36 5.96 -48.07 -41.33
N GLN A 37 4.82 -48.65 -41.73
CA GLN A 37 4.46 -48.85 -43.13
C GLN A 37 4.40 -47.51 -43.88
N GLY A 38 4.91 -47.48 -45.11
CA GLY A 38 4.95 -46.28 -45.94
C GLY A 38 6.02 -45.26 -45.53
N ALA A 39 6.92 -45.60 -44.59
CA ALA A 39 8.05 -44.73 -44.26
C ALA A 39 9.01 -44.62 -45.46
N GLU A 40 9.35 -43.39 -45.84
CA GLU A 40 10.32 -43.09 -46.89
C GLU A 40 11.73 -43.49 -46.44
N ILE A 41 12.40 -44.34 -47.23
CA ILE A 41 13.73 -44.89 -46.98
C ILE A 41 14.78 -44.07 -47.73
N TYR A 42 15.84 -43.73 -47.02
CA TYR A 42 17.00 -43.03 -47.51
C TYR A 42 18.28 -43.80 -47.17
N ILE A 43 19.17 -43.96 -48.15
CA ILE A 43 20.50 -44.55 -47.99
C ILE A 43 21.53 -43.48 -48.32
N ASN A 44 22.39 -43.14 -47.37
CA ASN A 44 23.38 -42.06 -47.52
C ASN A 44 22.73 -40.72 -47.97
N GLY A 45 21.49 -40.47 -47.56
CA GLY A 45 20.72 -39.28 -47.93
C GLY A 45 19.97 -39.35 -49.26
N VAL A 46 20.14 -40.43 -50.05
CA VAL A 46 19.44 -40.63 -51.32
C VAL A 46 18.16 -41.44 -51.09
N HIS A 47 17.02 -40.95 -51.59
CA HIS A 47 15.74 -41.65 -51.50
C HIS A 47 15.76 -42.98 -52.27
N LYS A 48 15.29 -44.06 -51.64
CA LYS A 48 15.27 -45.44 -52.18
C LYS A 48 13.87 -46.08 -52.17
N GLY A 49 12.83 -45.28 -51.94
CA GLY A 49 11.43 -45.72 -51.91
C GLY A 49 10.90 -45.91 -50.49
N GLU A 50 9.78 -46.61 -50.34
CA GLU A 50 9.07 -46.74 -49.06
C GLU A 50 9.25 -48.13 -48.43
N CYS A 51 9.00 -48.24 -47.14
CA CYS A 51 9.06 -49.50 -46.38
C CYS A 51 7.73 -50.27 -46.40
N PRO A 52 7.72 -51.62 -46.50
CA PRO A 52 8.86 -52.54 -46.59
C PRO A 52 9.46 -52.63 -48.00
N ARG A 53 10.78 -52.83 -48.09
CA ARG A 53 11.48 -52.92 -49.38
C ARG A 53 12.82 -53.63 -49.29
N ASP A 54 13.11 -54.45 -50.30
CA ASP A 54 14.43 -55.03 -50.54
C ASP A 54 15.23 -54.11 -51.47
N ILE A 55 16.47 -53.78 -51.09
CA ILE A 55 17.33 -52.81 -51.80
C ILE A 55 18.69 -53.42 -52.06
N GLY A 56 19.10 -53.52 -53.33
CA GLY A 56 20.45 -53.92 -53.72
C GLY A 56 21.44 -52.75 -53.60
N LEU A 57 22.52 -52.95 -52.85
CA LEU A 57 23.55 -51.94 -52.59
C LEU A 57 24.94 -52.57 -52.71
N LYS A 58 25.96 -51.76 -53.00
CA LYS A 58 27.35 -52.22 -52.94
C LYS A 58 27.75 -52.48 -51.48
N ALA A 59 28.65 -53.43 -51.27
CA ALA A 59 29.25 -53.68 -49.95
C ALA A 59 29.93 -52.41 -49.41
N GLY A 60 29.92 -52.24 -48.09
CA GLY A 60 30.49 -51.09 -47.39
C GLY A 60 29.55 -50.47 -46.35
N GLY A 61 30.04 -49.39 -45.72
CA GLY A 61 29.28 -48.64 -44.72
C GLY A 61 28.18 -47.77 -45.35
N ILE A 62 26.96 -47.90 -44.84
CA ILE A 62 25.80 -47.09 -45.22
C ILE A 62 25.18 -46.42 -44.00
N LYS A 63 24.64 -45.22 -44.21
CA LYS A 63 23.73 -44.55 -43.29
C LYS A 63 22.30 -44.80 -43.76
N PHE A 64 21.58 -45.65 -43.03
CA PHE A 64 20.18 -45.94 -43.26
C PHE A 64 19.30 -44.93 -42.49
N ARG A 65 18.29 -44.39 -43.14
CA ARG A 65 17.30 -43.50 -42.53
C ARG A 65 15.92 -43.81 -43.08
N ALA A 66 14.95 -44.13 -42.21
CA ALA A 66 13.55 -44.23 -42.56
C ALA A 66 12.77 -43.07 -41.91
N VAL A 67 11.89 -42.41 -42.65
CA VAL A 67 11.14 -41.23 -42.21
C VAL A 67 9.66 -41.39 -42.54
N LEU A 68 8.80 -41.26 -41.53
CA LEU A 68 7.36 -41.17 -41.71
C LEU A 68 6.91 -39.76 -41.32
N LYS A 69 6.29 -39.04 -42.26
CA LYS A 69 5.71 -37.72 -41.98
C LYS A 69 4.41 -37.93 -41.20
N VAL A 70 4.28 -37.24 -40.07
CA VAL A 70 3.05 -37.25 -39.25
C VAL A 70 2.15 -36.10 -39.70
N ASP A 71 2.72 -34.91 -39.86
CA ASP A 71 2.06 -33.72 -40.38
C ASP A 71 3.09 -32.81 -41.08
N ALA A 72 2.73 -31.56 -41.38
CA ALA A 72 3.61 -30.61 -42.04
C ALA A 72 4.90 -30.29 -41.26
N ASP A 73 4.85 -30.38 -39.92
CA ASP A 73 5.90 -29.98 -39.00
C ASP A 73 6.55 -31.13 -38.25
N HIS A 74 5.92 -32.31 -38.22
CA HIS A 74 6.38 -33.48 -37.46
C HIS A 74 6.68 -34.70 -38.32
N GLU A 75 7.74 -35.41 -37.94
CA GLU A 75 8.18 -36.67 -38.52
C GLU A 75 8.55 -37.67 -37.42
N ARG A 76 8.38 -38.95 -37.69
CA ARG A 76 8.99 -40.04 -36.94
C ARG A 76 10.15 -40.58 -37.77
N VAL A 77 11.27 -40.91 -37.13
CA VAL A 77 12.49 -41.27 -37.86
C VAL A 77 13.19 -42.45 -37.19
N PHE A 78 13.75 -43.32 -38.00
CA PHE A 78 14.71 -44.34 -37.58
C PHE A 78 16.01 -44.13 -38.36
N GLU A 79 17.15 -44.03 -37.67
CA GLU A 79 18.47 -43.87 -38.28
C GLU A 79 19.44 -44.91 -37.71
N LYS A 80 20.17 -45.62 -38.58
CA LYS A 80 21.17 -46.62 -38.19
C LYS A 80 22.35 -46.60 -39.18
N ASN A 81 23.56 -46.72 -38.67
CA ASN A 81 24.74 -47.01 -39.49
C ASN A 81 24.86 -48.53 -39.63
N ILE A 82 24.97 -49.01 -40.86
CA ILE A 82 24.97 -50.44 -41.19
C ILE A 82 26.17 -50.72 -42.09
N HIS A 83 26.84 -51.84 -41.87
CA HIS A 83 27.91 -52.29 -42.75
C HIS A 83 27.43 -53.49 -43.55
N LEU A 84 27.45 -53.38 -44.89
CA LEU A 84 27.04 -54.45 -45.78
C LEU A 84 28.25 -55.25 -46.23
N TYR A 85 28.19 -56.57 -46.06
CA TYR A 85 29.21 -57.49 -46.55
C TYR A 85 28.83 -58.03 -47.93
N ASP A 86 29.85 -58.30 -48.77
CA ASP A 86 29.63 -58.81 -50.11
C ASP A 86 28.84 -60.12 -50.11
N ARG A 87 27.87 -60.25 -51.02
CA ARG A 87 26.97 -61.41 -51.18
C ARG A 87 26.22 -61.85 -49.91
N SER A 88 26.17 -61.01 -48.87
CA SER A 88 25.45 -61.30 -47.62
C SER A 88 24.20 -60.41 -47.51
N PRO A 89 23.00 -61.00 -47.26
CA PRO A 89 21.82 -60.21 -47.00
C PRO A 89 21.83 -59.66 -45.56
N GLU A 90 21.58 -58.37 -45.40
CA GLU A 90 21.43 -57.71 -44.10
C GLU A 90 19.96 -57.36 -43.86
N ARG A 91 19.45 -57.56 -42.64
CA ARG A 91 18.05 -57.27 -42.28
C ARG A 91 17.97 -56.07 -41.35
N VAL A 92 17.04 -55.18 -41.63
CA VAL A 92 16.74 -54.01 -40.79
C VAL A 92 15.26 -53.97 -40.52
N GLU A 93 14.92 -54.09 -39.24
CA GLU A 93 13.58 -53.80 -38.77
C GLU A 93 13.49 -52.34 -38.36
N VAL A 94 12.63 -51.58 -39.05
CA VAL A 94 12.44 -50.16 -38.80
C VAL A 94 11.58 -49.97 -37.56
N GLN A 95 12.15 -49.30 -36.55
CA GLN A 95 11.43 -48.89 -35.35
C GLN A 95 11.45 -47.37 -35.25
N LEU A 96 10.38 -46.74 -35.73
CA LEU A 96 10.29 -45.28 -35.79
C LEU A 96 10.25 -44.64 -34.40
N SER A 97 11.02 -43.57 -34.21
CA SER A 97 11.02 -42.77 -32.98
C SER A 97 9.63 -42.21 -32.65
N SER A 98 9.51 -41.61 -31.47
CA SER A 98 8.40 -40.68 -31.21
C SER A 98 8.41 -39.51 -32.21
N SER A 99 7.25 -38.86 -32.33
CA SER A 99 7.07 -37.68 -33.18
C SER A 99 8.04 -36.58 -32.79
N LYS A 100 8.79 -36.04 -33.78
CA LYS A 100 9.74 -34.95 -33.60
C LYS A 100 9.62 -33.94 -34.75
N LEU A 101 10.04 -32.70 -34.50
CA LEU A 101 10.00 -31.66 -35.53
C LEU A 101 10.87 -32.01 -36.75
N THR A 102 10.35 -31.75 -37.94
CA THR A 102 11.08 -31.80 -39.20
C THR A 102 12.19 -30.75 -39.22
N ALA A 103 13.19 -30.94 -40.11
CA ALA A 103 14.25 -29.94 -40.29
C ALA A 103 13.70 -28.57 -40.71
N LYS A 104 12.62 -28.54 -41.51
CA LYS A 104 11.94 -27.32 -41.93
C LYS A 104 11.27 -26.62 -40.74
N ALA A 105 10.52 -27.37 -39.93
CA ALA A 105 9.84 -26.83 -38.76
C ALA A 105 10.82 -26.32 -37.69
N LYS A 106 11.94 -27.03 -37.45
CA LYS A 106 13.02 -26.55 -36.57
C LYS A 106 13.58 -25.21 -37.04
N LYS A 107 13.84 -25.05 -38.35
CA LYS A 107 14.32 -23.78 -38.92
C LYS A 107 13.29 -22.66 -38.77
N ALA A 108 12.02 -22.94 -39.08
CA ALA A 108 10.93 -21.97 -38.94
C ALA A 108 10.82 -21.48 -37.49
N LYS A 109 10.75 -22.42 -36.53
CA LYS A 109 10.69 -22.11 -35.10
C LYS A 109 11.89 -21.29 -34.63
N ALA A 110 13.10 -21.66 -35.03
CA ALA A 110 14.28 -20.91 -34.66
C ALA A 110 14.31 -19.50 -35.27
N SER A 111 13.83 -19.34 -36.51
CA SER A 111 13.72 -18.04 -37.16
C SER A 111 12.69 -17.13 -36.47
N GLU A 112 11.56 -17.68 -36.04
CA GLU A 112 10.52 -16.97 -35.30
C GLU A 112 11.03 -16.53 -33.92
N SER A 113 11.62 -17.45 -33.15
CA SER A 113 12.23 -17.13 -31.86
C SER A 113 13.31 -16.05 -32.02
N LEU A 114 14.12 -16.11 -33.07
CA LEU A 114 15.12 -15.07 -33.35
C LEU A 114 14.48 -13.71 -33.65
N ALA A 115 13.39 -13.66 -34.40
CA ALA A 115 12.67 -12.42 -34.68
C ALA A 115 12.10 -11.80 -33.40
N LYS A 116 11.42 -12.60 -32.56
CA LYS A 116 10.88 -12.15 -31.27
C LYS A 116 11.99 -11.76 -30.28
N ALA A 117 13.09 -12.50 -30.24
CA ALA A 117 14.25 -12.16 -29.43
C ALA A 117 14.87 -10.82 -29.87
N LYS A 118 14.94 -10.54 -31.17
CA LYS A 118 15.37 -9.23 -31.69
C LYS A 118 14.39 -8.11 -31.30
N ALA A 119 13.09 -8.41 -31.23
CA ALA A 119 12.06 -7.47 -30.77
C ALA A 119 12.06 -7.24 -29.25
N GLY A 120 12.92 -7.93 -28.48
CA GLY A 120 13.06 -7.71 -27.04
C GLY A 120 12.40 -8.76 -26.14
N ASP A 121 11.83 -9.84 -26.72
CA ASP A 121 11.22 -10.90 -25.92
C ASP A 121 12.30 -11.72 -25.19
N ILE A 122 12.37 -11.55 -23.87
CA ILE A 122 13.34 -12.20 -22.98
C ILE A 122 13.20 -13.73 -22.99
N LYS A 123 11.97 -14.25 -23.10
CA LYS A 123 11.74 -15.70 -23.17
C LYS A 123 12.33 -16.24 -24.47
N GLU A 124 12.12 -15.54 -25.57
CA GLU A 124 12.64 -15.96 -26.87
C GLU A 124 14.16 -15.76 -26.99
N MET A 125 14.75 -14.78 -26.30
CA MET A 125 16.22 -14.69 -26.15
C MET A 125 16.80 -15.93 -25.47
N LYS A 126 16.13 -16.48 -24.46
CA LYS A 126 16.54 -17.74 -23.81
C LYS A 126 16.33 -18.94 -24.73
N ASN A 127 15.22 -18.99 -25.47
CA ASN A 127 14.95 -20.06 -26.44
C ASN A 127 15.99 -20.09 -27.56
N ILE A 128 16.29 -18.94 -28.17
CA ILE A 128 17.28 -18.88 -29.26
C ILE A 128 18.69 -19.19 -28.75
N SER A 129 19.02 -18.82 -27.50
CA SER A 129 20.25 -19.25 -26.84
C SER A 129 20.34 -20.77 -26.78
N LYS A 130 19.27 -21.43 -26.33
CA LYS A 130 19.15 -22.91 -26.32
C LYS A 130 19.28 -23.49 -27.73
N TYR A 131 18.64 -22.89 -28.73
CA TYR A 131 18.70 -23.37 -30.11
C TYR A 131 20.10 -23.30 -30.70
N TYR A 132 20.86 -22.23 -30.42
CA TYR A 132 22.28 -22.15 -30.80
C TYR A 132 23.15 -23.15 -30.03
N LYS A 133 22.82 -23.49 -28.78
CA LYS A 133 23.55 -24.49 -28.00
C LYS A 133 23.33 -25.91 -28.55
N GLU A 134 22.12 -26.22 -28.99
CA GLU A 134 21.69 -27.56 -29.43
C GLU A 134 21.71 -27.76 -30.95
N GLY A 135 21.90 -26.70 -31.75
CA GLY A 135 21.78 -26.76 -33.21
C GLY A 135 20.34 -26.93 -33.70
N MET A 136 19.34 -26.46 -32.92
CA MET A 136 17.93 -26.61 -33.26
C MET A 136 17.53 -25.59 -34.33
N GLY A 137 17.53 -26.00 -35.60
CA GLY A 137 17.12 -25.12 -36.71
C GLY A 137 18.13 -24.02 -37.06
N VAL A 138 19.27 -23.98 -36.37
CA VAL A 138 20.40 -23.06 -36.58
C VAL A 138 21.71 -23.82 -36.48
N THR A 139 22.77 -23.28 -37.08
CA THR A 139 24.12 -23.81 -36.89
C THR A 139 24.53 -23.65 -35.43
N GLN A 140 24.96 -24.74 -34.80
CA GLN A 140 25.39 -24.76 -33.41
C GLN A 140 26.53 -23.74 -33.18
N SER A 141 26.43 -22.94 -32.13
CA SER A 141 27.40 -21.89 -31.80
C SER A 141 27.31 -21.49 -30.34
N SER A 142 28.32 -21.82 -29.53
CA SER A 142 28.34 -21.42 -28.11
C SER A 142 28.41 -19.90 -27.95
N LYS A 143 29.19 -19.21 -28.80
CA LYS A 143 29.30 -17.74 -28.78
C LYS A 143 27.95 -17.06 -28.99
N LYS A 144 27.15 -17.52 -29.96
CA LYS A 144 25.80 -16.96 -30.19
C LYS A 144 24.84 -17.34 -29.07
N ALA A 145 24.94 -18.55 -28.51
CA ALA A 145 24.14 -18.95 -27.36
C ALA A 145 24.39 -18.04 -26.16
N GLU A 146 25.66 -17.79 -25.83
CA GLU A 146 26.05 -16.91 -24.74
C GLU A 146 25.61 -15.46 -24.98
N PHE A 147 25.81 -14.93 -26.18
CA PHE A 147 25.34 -13.58 -26.56
C PHE A 147 23.85 -13.39 -26.25
N TRP A 148 23.00 -14.33 -26.68
CA TRP A 148 21.56 -14.24 -26.45
C TRP A 148 21.18 -14.43 -24.98
N SER A 149 21.92 -15.26 -24.24
CA SER A 149 21.74 -15.40 -22.79
C SER A 149 22.06 -14.10 -22.05
N ASN A 150 23.21 -13.48 -22.35
CA ASN A 150 23.62 -12.21 -21.75
C ASN A 150 22.65 -11.08 -22.09
N LYS A 151 22.19 -11.01 -23.35
CA LYS A 151 21.17 -10.05 -23.77
C LYS A 151 19.85 -10.21 -23.01
N ALA A 152 19.45 -11.43 -22.69
CA ALA A 152 18.28 -11.69 -21.86
C ALA A 152 18.47 -11.15 -20.43
N ILE A 153 19.64 -11.38 -19.82
CA ILE A 153 19.99 -10.88 -18.48
C ILE A 153 20.01 -9.35 -18.47
N GLU A 154 20.64 -8.72 -19.46
CA GLU A 154 20.66 -7.27 -19.61
C GLU A 154 19.26 -6.68 -19.74
N SER A 155 18.39 -7.31 -20.53
CA SER A 155 17.01 -6.86 -20.72
C SER A 155 16.20 -6.96 -19.42
N ILE A 156 16.40 -8.03 -18.63
CA ILE A 156 15.80 -8.16 -17.29
C ILE A 156 16.29 -7.02 -16.38
N ALA A 157 17.60 -6.76 -16.35
CA ALA A 157 18.18 -5.69 -15.54
C ALA A 157 17.66 -4.30 -15.98
N GLN A 158 17.55 -4.04 -17.29
CA GLN A 158 16.98 -2.82 -17.83
C GLN A 158 15.51 -2.64 -17.42
N ASN A 159 14.69 -3.69 -17.52
CA ASN A 159 13.29 -3.63 -17.11
C ASN A 159 13.15 -3.35 -15.61
N LYS A 160 14.01 -3.96 -14.78
CA LYS A 160 14.08 -3.65 -13.34
C LYS A 160 14.45 -2.18 -13.09
N ARG A 161 15.50 -1.67 -13.75
CA ARG A 161 15.92 -0.26 -13.62
C ARG A 161 14.81 0.71 -14.03
N LYS A 162 14.15 0.48 -15.17
CA LYS A 162 13.02 1.30 -15.64
C LYS A 162 11.86 1.32 -14.63
N LYS A 163 11.56 0.18 -14.01
CA LYS A 163 10.53 0.09 -12.97
C LYS A 163 10.90 0.89 -11.72
N GLU A 164 12.15 0.75 -11.26
CA GLU A 164 12.65 1.50 -10.11
C GLU A 164 12.67 3.01 -10.37
N GLU A 165 13.07 3.43 -11.57
CA GLU A 165 13.06 4.83 -12.02
C GLU A 165 11.65 5.42 -12.04
N LYS A 166 10.68 4.66 -12.57
CA LYS A 166 9.28 5.07 -12.53
C LYS A 166 8.78 5.29 -11.10
N ILE A 167 9.10 4.36 -10.19
CA ILE A 167 8.74 4.48 -8.76
C ILE A 167 9.40 5.71 -8.14
N ALA A 168 10.69 5.93 -8.38
CA ALA A 168 11.41 7.09 -7.86
C ALA A 168 10.78 8.40 -8.35
N LYS A 169 10.42 8.49 -9.63
CA LYS A 169 9.73 9.65 -10.20
C LYS A 169 8.36 9.91 -9.56
N GLU A 170 7.56 8.87 -9.36
CA GLU A 170 6.26 8.98 -8.68
C GLU A 170 6.39 9.46 -7.23
N VAL A 171 7.38 8.93 -6.50
CA VAL A 171 7.65 9.35 -5.11
C VAL A 171 8.14 10.80 -5.08
N LEU A 172 9.00 11.21 -6.02
CA LEU A 172 9.49 12.58 -6.13
C LEU A 172 8.33 13.57 -6.36
N MET A 173 7.42 13.29 -7.30
CA MET A 173 6.24 14.15 -7.53
C MET A 173 5.40 14.32 -6.26
N LYS A 174 5.19 13.25 -5.48
CA LYS A 174 4.44 13.32 -4.21
C LYS A 174 5.20 14.11 -3.14
N ALA A 175 6.53 13.99 -3.10
CA ALA A 175 7.37 14.74 -2.18
C ALA A 175 7.38 16.24 -2.53
N GLU A 176 7.42 16.58 -3.82
CA GLU A 176 7.32 17.95 -4.32
C GLU A 176 5.96 18.57 -4.00
N ALA A 177 4.88 17.78 -4.06
CA ALA A 177 3.54 18.18 -3.65
C ALA A 177 3.35 18.35 -2.12
N GLY A 178 4.40 18.18 -1.32
CA GLY A 178 4.35 18.41 0.14
C GLY A 178 4.12 17.15 0.97
N GLY A 179 4.04 15.95 0.36
CA GLY A 179 3.82 14.71 1.09
C GLY A 179 5.01 14.32 1.97
N ILE A 180 4.90 14.49 3.29
CA ILE A 180 5.98 14.24 4.27
C ILE A 180 6.54 12.81 4.17
N LEU A 181 5.66 11.79 4.09
CA LEU A 181 6.09 10.39 3.93
C LEU A 181 6.82 10.14 2.59
N ALA A 182 6.45 10.87 1.54
CA ALA A 182 7.12 10.79 0.25
C ALA A 182 8.50 11.46 0.30
N MET A 183 8.65 12.55 1.07
CA MET A 183 9.96 13.19 1.32
C MET A 183 10.93 12.23 2.03
N ASP A 184 10.47 11.50 3.06
CA ASP A 184 11.32 10.50 3.71
C ASP A 184 11.70 9.36 2.75
N LYS A 185 10.74 8.94 1.90
CA LYS A 185 10.97 7.85 0.95
C LYS A 185 11.94 8.27 -0.15
N ILE A 186 11.78 9.46 -0.75
CA ILE A 186 12.70 9.94 -1.78
C ILE A 186 14.10 10.17 -1.22
N SER A 187 14.22 10.60 0.04
CA SER A 187 15.50 10.69 0.74
C SER A 187 16.22 9.33 0.77
N LYS A 188 15.52 8.26 1.15
CA LYS A 188 16.09 6.89 1.13
C LYS A 188 16.49 6.44 -0.27
N LEU A 189 15.70 6.78 -1.29
CA LEU A 189 16.02 6.44 -2.68
C LEU A 189 17.29 7.15 -3.17
N TYR A 190 17.46 8.44 -2.84
CA TYR A 190 18.69 9.18 -3.11
C TYR A 190 19.90 8.65 -2.32
N LEU A 191 19.70 8.21 -1.08
CA LEU A 191 20.76 7.65 -0.25
C LEU A 191 21.33 6.34 -0.82
N VAL A 192 20.45 5.47 -1.34
CA VAL A 192 20.84 4.15 -1.87
C VAL A 192 21.17 4.20 -3.36
N GLY A 193 20.55 5.11 -4.13
CA GLY A 193 20.66 5.15 -5.59
C GLY A 193 19.71 4.19 -6.31
N THR A 194 18.57 3.84 -5.70
CA THR A 194 17.59 2.91 -6.30
C THR A 194 16.63 3.67 -7.21
N GLY A 195 16.69 3.41 -8.52
CA GLY A 195 15.85 4.10 -9.52
C GLY A 195 16.22 5.56 -9.75
N ILE A 196 17.20 6.09 -9.02
CA ILE A 196 17.70 7.46 -9.15
C ILE A 196 19.19 7.44 -8.87
N ARG A 197 19.95 8.38 -9.44
CA ARG A 197 21.38 8.48 -9.13
C ARG A 197 21.56 8.75 -7.64
N GLN A 198 22.49 8.02 -7.01
CA GLN A 198 22.82 8.25 -5.60
C GLN A 198 23.29 9.69 -5.40
N ASP A 199 22.69 10.36 -4.41
CA ASP A 199 23.02 11.72 -4.02
C ASP A 199 22.73 11.90 -2.52
N VAL A 200 23.80 11.85 -1.72
CA VAL A 200 23.72 11.98 -0.26
C VAL A 200 23.26 13.38 0.15
N SER A 201 23.64 14.42 -0.60
CA SER A 201 23.24 15.81 -0.31
C SER A 201 21.75 16.01 -0.58
N ALA A 202 21.25 15.55 -1.73
CA ALA A 202 19.82 15.59 -2.03
C ALA A 202 19.02 14.79 -1.00
N SER A 203 19.51 13.61 -0.60
CA SER A 203 18.92 12.83 0.48
C SER A 203 18.76 13.64 1.76
N GLN A 204 19.80 14.37 2.19
CA GLN A 204 19.75 15.18 3.41
C GLN A 204 18.77 16.35 3.27
N LYS A 205 18.79 17.07 2.13
CA LYS A 205 17.83 18.16 1.85
C LYS A 205 16.38 17.70 1.96
N TRP A 206 16.06 16.50 1.48
CA TRP A 206 14.71 15.94 1.60
C TRP A 206 14.35 15.57 3.05
N LYS A 207 15.30 15.11 3.87
CA LYS A 207 15.06 14.91 5.31
C LYS A 207 14.76 16.22 6.02
N ASP A 208 15.55 17.26 5.73
CA ASP A 208 15.39 18.58 6.35
C ASP A 208 14.08 19.24 5.92
N LYS A 209 13.67 19.03 4.66
CA LYS A 209 12.36 19.46 4.17
C LYS A 209 11.22 18.71 4.89
N ALA A 210 11.36 17.41 5.09
CA ALA A 210 10.37 16.61 5.81
C ALA A 210 10.25 17.01 7.29
N SER A 211 11.37 17.30 7.96
CA SER A 211 11.36 17.75 9.37
C SER A 211 10.71 19.12 9.51
N SER A 212 11.03 20.05 8.60
CA SER A 212 10.46 21.39 8.56
C SER A 212 8.95 21.36 8.25
N ALA A 213 8.50 20.49 7.35
CA ALA A 213 7.08 20.29 7.06
C ALA A 213 6.31 19.76 8.29
N ARG A 214 6.87 18.80 9.04
CA ARG A 214 6.28 18.31 10.30
C ARG A 214 6.19 19.41 11.36
N ALA A 215 7.26 20.19 11.51
CA ALA A 215 7.27 21.30 12.46
C ALA A 215 6.19 22.32 12.12
N LEU A 216 6.00 22.63 10.83
CA LEU A 216 4.95 23.52 10.36
C LEU A 216 3.54 22.96 10.59
N GLU A 217 3.29 21.67 10.31
CA GLU A 217 1.99 21.04 10.60
C GLU A 217 1.67 21.06 12.09
N LYS A 218 2.65 20.72 12.93
CA LYS A 218 2.52 20.80 14.39
C LYS A 218 2.19 22.23 14.83
N HIS A 219 2.95 23.22 14.37
CA HIS A 219 2.69 24.63 14.69
C HIS A 219 1.29 25.07 14.23
N ARG A 220 0.86 24.70 13.02
CA ARG A 220 -0.50 25.00 12.54
C ARG A 220 -1.59 24.39 13.41
N ALA A 221 -1.39 23.16 13.87
CA ALA A 221 -2.31 22.51 14.80
C ALA A 221 -2.36 23.24 16.15
N GLU A 222 -1.19 23.60 16.70
CA GLU A 222 -1.09 24.38 17.94
C GLU A 222 -1.78 25.75 17.82
N VAL A 223 -1.56 26.47 16.72
CA VAL A 223 -2.25 27.75 16.43
C VAL A 223 -3.76 27.53 16.38
N LYS A 224 -4.24 26.52 15.65
CA LYS A 224 -5.67 26.22 15.58
C LYS A 224 -6.26 25.95 16.97
N THR A 225 -5.63 25.10 17.76
CA THR A 225 -6.07 24.82 19.14
C THR A 225 -6.06 26.08 20.00
N ALA A 226 -5.02 26.91 19.89
CA ALA A 226 -4.95 28.18 20.62
C ALA A 226 -6.09 29.12 20.23
N THR A 227 -6.45 29.20 18.94
CA THR A 227 -7.57 30.04 18.48
C THR A 227 -8.91 29.56 19.03
N GLU A 228 -9.17 28.25 19.06
CA GLU A 228 -10.40 27.68 19.62
C GLU A 228 -10.51 27.94 21.13
N ILE A 229 -9.41 27.77 21.87
CA ILE A 229 -9.35 28.08 23.30
C ILE A 229 -9.56 29.58 23.54
N LEU A 230 -8.98 30.45 22.72
CA LEU A 230 -9.14 31.89 22.84
C LEU A 230 -10.61 32.31 22.67
N ILE A 231 -11.34 31.73 21.70
CA ILE A 231 -12.76 32.01 21.49
C ILE A 231 -13.57 31.60 22.74
N SER A 232 -13.34 30.41 23.29
CA SER A 232 -14.01 29.95 24.51
C SER A 232 -13.67 30.81 25.73
N ALA A 233 -12.41 31.23 25.86
CA ALA A 233 -11.97 32.14 26.91
C ALA A 233 -12.66 33.50 26.79
N GLN A 234 -12.82 34.04 25.57
CA GLN A 234 -13.55 35.28 25.31
C GLN A 234 -15.05 35.14 25.60
N ALA A 235 -15.63 33.95 25.41
CA ALA A 235 -17.02 33.64 25.75
C ALA A 235 -17.26 33.50 27.28
N GLY A 236 -16.21 33.55 28.10
CA GLY A 236 -16.33 33.51 29.57
C GLY A 236 -15.94 32.18 30.21
N ASP A 237 -15.46 31.18 29.45
CA ASP A 237 -15.04 29.90 30.03
C ASP A 237 -13.73 30.05 30.82
N ILE A 238 -13.83 29.90 32.15
CA ILE A 238 -12.72 30.03 33.10
C ILE A 238 -11.61 29.02 32.81
N SER A 239 -11.94 27.79 32.41
CA SER A 239 -10.95 26.75 32.08
C SER A 239 -10.12 27.15 30.87
N SER A 240 -10.77 27.63 29.82
CA SER A 240 -10.11 28.15 28.61
C SER A 240 -9.29 29.40 28.89
N MET A 241 -9.73 30.30 29.78
CA MET A 241 -8.92 31.46 30.20
C MET A 241 -7.60 31.03 30.84
N LYS A 242 -7.61 30.01 31.71
CA LYS A 242 -6.38 29.47 32.32
C LYS A 242 -5.49 28.77 31.28
N LYS A 243 -6.08 28.04 30.33
CA LYS A 243 -5.35 27.38 29.25
C LYS A 243 -4.71 28.36 28.26
N ILE A 244 -5.41 29.43 27.86
CA ILE A 244 -4.81 30.41 26.95
C ILE A 244 -3.71 31.20 27.66
N ALA A 245 -3.83 31.43 28.97
CA ALA A 245 -2.75 32.01 29.76
C ALA A 245 -1.49 31.15 29.72
N SER A 246 -1.60 29.83 29.95
CA SER A 246 -0.46 28.93 29.86
C SER A 246 0.13 28.85 28.45
N PHE A 247 -0.70 28.95 27.40
CA PHE A 247 -0.24 28.99 26.02
C PHE A 247 0.58 30.26 25.72
N TYR A 248 0.17 31.42 26.23
CA TYR A 248 0.98 32.64 26.16
C TYR A 248 2.28 32.51 26.96
N GLN A 249 2.30 31.75 28.04
CA GLN A 249 3.51 31.51 28.81
C GLN A 249 4.53 30.61 28.07
N SER A 250 4.06 29.56 27.41
CA SER A 250 4.89 28.59 26.68
C SER A 250 5.16 28.97 25.21
N GLY A 251 4.39 29.89 24.63
CA GLY A 251 4.42 30.19 23.19
C GLY A 251 3.75 29.11 22.33
N THR A 252 2.84 28.31 22.90
CA THR A 252 2.16 27.23 22.17
C THR A 252 1.03 27.79 21.31
N GLY A 253 1.25 27.86 19.99
CA GLY A 253 0.26 28.35 19.04
C GLY A 253 -0.03 29.86 19.11
N VAL A 254 0.68 30.59 19.99
CA VAL A 254 0.62 32.05 20.15
C VAL A 254 2.02 32.59 20.38
N GLU A 255 2.24 33.86 20.07
CA GLU A 255 3.48 34.54 20.43
C GLU A 255 3.64 34.56 21.96
N GLN A 256 4.79 34.10 22.44
CA GLN A 256 5.08 34.00 23.87
C GLN A 256 5.02 35.40 24.51
N SER A 257 4.20 35.55 25.55
CA SER A 257 4.00 36.82 26.24
C SER A 257 3.59 36.59 27.70
N GLY A 258 4.54 36.84 28.62
CA GLY A 258 4.26 36.77 30.05
C GLY A 258 3.18 37.77 30.50
N ALA A 259 3.13 38.95 29.87
CA ALA A 259 2.12 39.97 30.17
C ALA A 259 0.70 39.50 29.82
N LYS A 260 0.49 38.97 28.60
CA LYS A 260 -0.81 38.43 28.18
C LYS A 260 -1.20 37.20 29.02
N SER A 261 -0.24 36.34 29.36
CA SER A 261 -0.47 35.23 30.28
C SER A 261 -1.05 35.71 31.62
N GLN A 262 -0.39 36.69 32.25
CA GLN A 262 -0.84 37.22 33.53
C GLN A 262 -2.23 37.88 33.43
N GLU A 263 -2.48 38.63 32.35
CA GLU A 263 -3.79 39.24 32.09
C GLU A 263 -4.92 38.19 32.05
N TRP A 264 -4.70 37.09 31.33
CA TRP A 264 -5.69 36.02 31.24
C TRP A 264 -5.88 35.25 32.55
N TYR A 265 -4.82 35.05 33.35
CA TYR A 265 -4.95 34.48 34.69
C TYR A 265 -5.78 35.38 35.61
N THR A 266 -5.51 36.68 35.63
CA THR A 266 -6.29 37.63 36.43
C THR A 266 -7.76 37.70 35.97
N LYS A 267 -8.03 37.61 34.65
CA LYS A 267 -9.40 37.47 34.14
C LYS A 267 -10.08 36.18 34.62
N ALA A 268 -9.36 35.06 34.61
CA ALA A 268 -9.88 33.78 35.09
C ALA A 268 -10.21 33.84 36.60
N GLU A 269 -9.34 34.43 37.41
CA GLU A 269 -9.57 34.62 38.85
C GLU A 269 -10.77 35.52 39.11
N ALA A 270 -10.87 36.66 38.40
CA ALA A 270 -12.01 37.56 38.52
C ALA A 270 -13.33 36.89 38.07
N ALA A 271 -13.30 36.07 37.01
CA ALA A 271 -14.46 35.31 36.56
C ALA A 271 -14.85 34.22 37.56
N THR A 272 -13.87 33.52 38.15
CA THR A 272 -14.10 32.52 39.22
C THR A 272 -14.76 33.19 40.42
N HIS A 273 -14.23 34.31 40.89
CA HIS A 273 -14.82 35.05 42.01
C HIS A 273 -16.25 35.50 41.71
N LYS A 274 -16.53 35.99 40.49
CA LYS A 274 -17.89 36.37 40.07
C LYS A 274 -18.83 35.18 40.05
N GLU A 275 -18.38 34.02 39.61
CA GLU A 275 -19.20 32.81 39.57
C GLU A 275 -19.48 32.28 40.98
N ASP A 276 -18.47 32.25 41.86
CA ASP A 276 -18.63 31.91 43.28
C ASP A 276 -19.60 32.86 43.99
N GLU A 277 -19.54 34.16 43.67
CA GLU A 277 -20.47 35.15 44.20
C GLU A 277 -21.91 34.92 43.73
N LYS A 278 -22.12 34.53 42.46
CA LYS A 278 -23.44 34.17 41.95
C LYS A 278 -23.97 32.92 42.63
N ILE A 279 -23.16 31.86 42.75
CA ILE A 279 -23.54 30.61 43.43
C ILE A 279 -23.97 30.92 44.87
N LYS A 280 -23.15 31.66 45.63
CA LYS A 280 -23.50 32.08 47.01
C LYS A 280 -24.79 32.92 47.04
N LYS A 281 -25.03 33.75 46.03
CA LYS A 281 -26.25 34.57 45.93
C LYS A 281 -27.47 33.70 45.63
N GLU A 282 -27.34 32.69 44.77
CA GLU A 282 -28.39 31.73 44.44
C GLU A 282 -28.71 30.82 45.62
N GLU A 283 -27.69 30.33 46.34
CA GLU A 283 -27.86 29.58 47.60
C GLU A 283 -28.66 30.40 48.63
N LYS A 284 -28.26 31.65 48.88
CA LYS A 284 -28.99 32.55 49.79
C LYS A 284 -30.42 32.84 49.31
N ARG A 285 -30.64 32.94 48.00
CA ARG A 285 -31.99 33.11 47.44
C ARG A 285 -32.85 31.86 47.64
N LYS A 286 -32.26 30.68 47.52
CA LYS A 286 -32.92 29.40 47.77
C LYS A 286 -33.28 29.27 49.25
N GLU A 287 -32.34 29.53 50.15
CA GLU A 287 -32.58 29.58 51.61
C GLU A 287 -33.71 30.56 51.97
N LEU A 288 -33.71 31.75 51.37
CA LEU A 288 -34.78 32.74 51.54
C LEU A 288 -36.16 32.23 51.06
N SER A 289 -36.21 31.42 50.01
CA SER A 289 -37.45 30.87 49.45
C SER A 289 -37.99 29.67 50.25
N GLU A 290 -37.11 28.92 50.90
CA GLU A 290 -37.45 27.80 51.78
C GLU A 290 -37.94 28.29 53.16
N LEU A 291 -37.54 29.50 53.57
CA LEU A 291 -38.06 30.20 54.76
C LEU A 291 -39.54 30.60 54.55
N SER A 292 -40.44 29.67 54.88
CA SER A 292 -41.90 29.87 54.83
C SER A 292 -42.49 30.21 56.20
N PHE A 293 -43.38 31.19 56.20
CA PHE A 293 -44.26 31.46 57.34
C PHE A 293 -45.30 30.33 57.39
N PHE A 294 -45.47 29.70 58.56
CA PHE A 294 -46.30 28.50 58.73
C PHE A 294 -45.79 27.22 58.03
N GLY A 295 -44.48 27.00 57.99
CA GLY A 295 -43.90 25.82 57.35
C GLY A 295 -44.37 24.50 57.94
N GLN A 296 -44.49 24.40 59.27
CA GLN A 296 -44.97 23.19 59.93
C GLN A 296 -46.47 22.98 59.70
N THR A 297 -47.26 24.07 59.76
CA THR A 297 -48.70 24.04 59.49
C THR A 297 -48.97 23.64 58.04
N LYS A 298 -48.14 24.10 57.08
CA LYS A 298 -48.20 23.76 55.65
C LYS A 298 -47.80 22.30 55.37
N ALA A 299 -46.82 21.77 56.11
CA ALA A 299 -46.45 20.36 56.03
C ALA A 299 -47.58 19.47 56.58
N LEU A 300 -48.14 19.82 57.73
CA LEU A 300 -49.27 19.12 58.36
C LEU A 300 -50.51 19.10 57.45
N THR A 301 -50.83 20.21 56.79
CA THR A 301 -51.95 20.28 55.81
C THR A 301 -51.73 19.41 54.58
N LYS A 302 -50.49 19.31 54.08
CA LYS A 302 -50.16 18.47 52.93
C LYS A 302 -50.24 16.97 53.27
N GLU A 303 -49.87 16.60 54.49
CA GLU A 303 -49.97 15.23 55.00
C GLU A 303 -51.43 14.80 55.22
N ILE A 304 -52.28 15.73 55.67
CA ILE A 304 -53.75 15.55 55.76
C ILE A 304 -54.41 15.45 54.36
N GLN A 305 -53.91 16.17 53.36
CA GLN A 305 -54.46 16.14 51.99
C GLN A 305 -53.94 14.98 51.12
N GLY A 306 -52.82 14.35 51.49
CA GLY A 306 -52.21 13.25 50.75
C GLY A 306 -52.80 11.87 51.05
N SER A 307 -53.66 11.74 52.06
CA SER A 307 -54.42 10.51 52.29
C SER A 307 -55.57 10.42 51.28
N ASN A 308 -55.48 9.48 50.33
CA ASN A 308 -56.47 9.28 49.26
C ASN A 308 -57.83 8.72 49.74
N ASP A 309 -58.06 8.61 51.04
CA ASP A 309 -59.33 8.17 51.61
C ASP A 309 -60.11 9.37 52.15
N SER A 310 -61.41 9.45 51.80
CA SER A 310 -62.30 10.51 52.27
C SER A 310 -62.36 10.49 53.81
N PRO A 311 -61.86 11.52 54.51
CA PRO A 311 -61.69 11.44 55.95
C PRO A 311 -63.05 11.48 56.64
N SER A 312 -63.27 10.56 57.58
CA SER A 312 -64.47 10.55 58.42
C SER A 312 -64.53 11.81 59.32
N PRO A 313 -65.72 12.25 59.77
CA PRO A 313 -65.86 13.45 60.61
C PRO A 313 -65.04 13.41 61.91
N PHE A 314 -64.69 12.21 62.39
CA PHE A 314 -63.90 11.99 63.60
C PHE A 314 -62.39 12.25 63.37
N ILE A 315 -61.86 11.96 62.17
CA ILE A 315 -60.48 12.33 61.80
C ILE A 315 -60.35 13.85 61.68
N MET A 316 -61.40 14.52 61.18
CA MET A 316 -61.44 15.98 61.14
C MET A 316 -61.37 16.62 62.53
N THR A 317 -61.95 16.04 63.59
CA THR A 317 -61.90 16.65 64.93
C THR A 317 -60.63 16.34 65.71
N VAL A 318 -60.04 15.15 65.55
CA VAL A 318 -58.75 14.76 66.17
C VAL A 318 -57.57 15.46 65.50
N ALA A 319 -57.68 15.85 64.22
CA ALA A 319 -56.63 16.57 63.51
C ALA A 319 -56.55 18.08 63.86
N ILE A 320 -57.59 18.68 64.48
CA ILE A 320 -57.61 20.13 64.78
C ILE A 320 -56.69 20.48 65.96
N THR A 321 -56.57 19.61 66.97
CA THR A 321 -55.70 19.85 68.13
C THR A 321 -54.21 19.93 67.77
N PRO A 322 -53.61 19.02 66.97
CA PRO A 322 -52.25 19.20 66.49
C PRO A 322 -52.14 20.38 65.52
N TYR A 323 -53.18 20.70 64.75
CA TYR A 323 -53.17 21.87 63.85
C TYR A 323 -53.02 23.19 64.62
N ILE A 324 -53.77 23.37 65.71
CA ILE A 324 -53.68 24.57 66.56
C ILE A 324 -52.32 24.61 67.27
N ALA A 325 -51.84 23.49 67.82
CA ALA A 325 -50.53 23.45 68.48
C ALA A 325 -49.37 23.77 67.51
N VAL A 326 -49.42 23.23 66.29
CA VAL A 326 -48.43 23.49 65.24
C VAL A 326 -48.54 24.92 64.71
N ALA A 327 -49.75 25.45 64.54
CA ALA A 327 -49.95 26.84 64.16
C ALA A 327 -49.43 27.81 65.24
N ILE A 328 -49.66 27.52 66.52
CA ILE A 328 -49.11 28.31 67.63
C ILE A 328 -47.57 28.23 67.62
N SER A 329 -46.99 27.04 67.44
CA SER A 329 -45.54 26.86 67.29
C SER A 329 -44.97 27.73 66.16
N ASP A 330 -45.61 27.72 64.99
CA ASP A 330 -45.23 28.56 63.86
C ASP A 330 -45.37 30.06 64.19
N THR A 331 -46.39 30.48 64.95
CA THR A 331 -46.54 31.89 65.39
C THR A 331 -45.51 32.32 66.45
N VAL A 332 -45.00 31.39 67.27
CA VAL A 332 -43.93 31.69 68.24
C VAL A 332 -42.57 31.81 67.52
N GLN A 333 -42.36 31.05 66.44
CA GLN A 333 -41.15 31.12 65.61
C GLN A 333 -41.21 32.24 64.55
N ALA A 334 -42.39 32.81 64.30
CA ALA A 334 -42.62 33.90 63.35
C ALA A 334 -41.64 35.09 63.45
N PRO A 335 -41.30 35.62 64.65
CA PRO A 335 -40.34 36.72 64.76
C PRO A 335 -38.92 36.31 64.35
N PHE A 336 -38.52 35.08 64.64
CA PHE A 336 -37.20 34.53 64.28
C PHE A 336 -37.09 34.35 62.76
N VAL A 337 -38.09 33.74 62.13
CA VAL A 337 -38.17 33.57 60.67
C VAL A 337 -38.19 34.93 59.97
N THR A 338 -38.93 35.90 60.50
CA THR A 338 -38.99 37.27 59.95
C THR A 338 -37.63 37.96 60.05
N THR A 339 -36.93 37.82 61.19
CA THR A 339 -35.60 38.38 61.41
C THR A 339 -34.57 37.76 60.46
N GLN A 340 -34.56 36.43 60.31
CA GLN A 340 -33.67 35.75 59.36
C GLN A 340 -33.97 36.15 57.92
N LYS A 341 -35.25 36.24 57.54
CA LYS A 341 -35.66 36.67 56.19
C LYS A 341 -35.22 38.11 55.90
N MET A 342 -35.34 39.03 56.86
CA MET A 342 -34.84 40.39 56.73
C MET A 342 -33.31 40.43 56.62
N LYS A 343 -32.58 39.66 57.44
CA LYS A 343 -31.12 39.57 57.39
C LYS A 343 -30.62 39.05 56.04
N LEU A 344 -31.16 37.94 55.55
CA LEU A 344 -30.80 37.38 54.23
C LEU A 344 -31.14 38.34 53.08
N LYS A 345 -32.30 39.02 53.15
CA LYS A 345 -32.71 40.02 52.17
C LYS A 345 -31.80 41.26 52.21
N ASP A 346 -31.38 41.69 53.39
CA ASP A 346 -30.43 42.79 53.57
C ASP A 346 -29.04 42.40 53.07
N GLU A 347 -28.53 41.21 53.38
CA GLU A 347 -27.24 40.70 52.87
C GLU A 347 -27.21 40.57 51.33
N LEU A 348 -28.35 40.24 50.71
CA LEU A 348 -28.52 40.22 49.24
C LEU A 348 -28.55 41.63 48.63
N ASN A 349 -29.05 42.63 49.36
CA ASN A 349 -29.23 44.02 48.90
C ASN A 349 -28.01 44.92 49.16
N THR A 350 -27.35 44.77 50.31
CA THR A 350 -26.20 45.59 50.77
C THR A 350 -24.94 45.41 49.92
N ARG A 351 -24.81 44.30 49.19
CA ARG A 351 -23.70 44.13 48.22
C ARG A 351 -24.00 44.68 46.83
N ALA A 352 -25.27 44.77 46.43
CA ALA A 352 -25.65 45.39 45.16
C ALA A 352 -25.46 46.91 45.19
N SER A 353 -25.75 47.57 46.32
CA SER A 353 -25.63 49.02 46.48
C SER A 353 -24.19 49.55 46.53
N ARG A 354 -23.18 48.70 46.79
CA ARG A 354 -21.76 49.11 46.78
C ARG A 354 -21.18 49.37 45.39
N PHE A 355 -21.82 48.88 44.32
CA PHE A 355 -21.30 49.02 42.95
C PHE A 355 -22.26 49.67 41.95
N ILE A 356 -23.51 49.94 42.33
CA ILE A 356 -24.54 50.43 41.39
C ILE A 356 -24.65 51.96 41.35
N ASN A 357 -24.01 52.70 42.26
CA ASN A 357 -24.02 54.17 42.20
C ASN A 357 -22.71 54.72 41.58
N PRO A 358 -22.69 55.12 40.29
CA PRO A 358 -21.50 55.66 39.64
C PRO A 358 -20.97 56.94 40.29
N ASP A 359 -21.82 57.64 41.04
CA ASP A 359 -21.46 58.86 41.78
C ASP A 359 -21.07 58.66 43.25
N SER A 360 -21.06 57.43 43.75
CA SER A 360 -20.60 57.14 45.11
C SER A 360 -19.14 57.56 45.30
N MET A 361 -18.85 58.24 46.41
CA MET A 361 -17.48 58.65 46.78
C MET A 361 -16.50 57.46 46.80
N ILE A 362 -16.99 56.25 47.12
CA ILE A 362 -16.18 55.03 47.15
C ILE A 362 -15.86 54.56 45.73
N THR A 363 -16.83 54.61 44.80
CA THR A 363 -16.62 54.29 43.36
C THR A 363 -15.67 55.28 42.70
N LYS A 364 -15.81 56.58 43.00
CA LYS A 364 -14.87 57.63 42.56
C LYS A 364 -13.47 57.41 43.13
N ALA A 365 -13.34 57.01 44.40
CA ALA A 365 -12.05 56.69 45.02
C ALA A 365 -11.40 55.42 44.43
N TYR A 366 -12.19 54.38 44.15
CA TYR A 366 -11.73 53.13 43.53
C TYR A 366 -11.29 53.34 42.08
N ASN A 367 -12.08 54.06 41.27
CA ASN A 367 -11.73 54.43 39.90
C ASN A 367 -10.53 55.39 39.85
N LYS A 368 -10.40 56.31 40.82
CA LYS A 368 -9.22 57.16 40.97
C LYS A 368 -7.98 56.34 41.31
N LYS A 369 -8.09 55.27 42.12
CA LYS A 369 -6.97 54.36 42.45
C LYS A 369 -6.54 53.52 41.24
N LEU A 370 -7.48 53.03 40.43
CA LEU A 370 -7.21 52.34 39.16
C LEU A 370 -6.64 53.29 38.07
N GLY A 371 -7.13 54.53 38.00
CA GLY A 371 -6.60 55.57 37.12
C GLY A 371 -5.19 56.01 37.52
N ILE A 372 -4.88 56.07 38.83
CA ILE A 372 -3.52 56.35 39.33
C ILE A 372 -2.58 55.17 39.07
N GLN A 373 -3.04 53.91 39.16
CA GLN A 373 -2.23 52.75 38.76
C GLN A 373 -1.95 52.72 37.24
N ASN A 374 -2.91 53.14 36.40
CA ASN A 374 -2.67 53.29 34.96
C ASN A 374 -1.72 54.45 34.62
N ILE A 375 -1.76 55.56 35.38
CA ILE A 375 -0.83 56.69 35.17
C ILE A 375 0.57 56.39 35.73
N GLN A 376 0.68 55.63 36.83
CA GLN A 376 1.99 55.18 37.34
C GLN A 376 2.63 54.13 36.43
N ASN A 377 1.86 53.26 35.76
CA ASN A 377 2.39 52.35 34.74
C ASN A 377 2.69 53.04 33.39
N GLN A 378 2.08 54.19 33.08
CA GLN A 378 2.45 55.00 31.90
C GLN A 378 3.69 55.89 32.12
N LYS A 379 4.08 56.21 33.37
CA LYS A 379 5.32 56.94 33.65
C LYS A 379 6.58 56.08 33.75
N LEU A 380 6.48 54.75 33.60
CA LEU A 380 7.63 53.83 33.54
C LEU A 380 7.95 53.31 32.12
N VAL A 381 7.31 53.85 31.06
CA VAL A 381 7.61 53.52 29.65
C VAL A 381 8.18 54.73 28.87
N SER A 382 8.84 55.68 29.54
CA SER A 382 9.61 56.75 28.86
C SER A 382 10.98 57.04 29.47
N ALA A 383 11.54 56.09 30.22
CA ALA A 383 12.94 56.12 30.62
C ALA A 383 13.53 54.71 30.68
N ARG A 384 13.69 54.08 29.51
CA ARG A 384 14.79 53.18 29.14
C ARG A 384 14.68 52.78 27.68
#